data_AF-A0A954HCG8-F1
#
_entry.id   AF-A0A954HCG8-F1
#
_cell.length_a   1.000
_cell.length_b   1.000
_cell.length_c   1.000
_cell.angle_alpha   90.00
_cell.angle_beta   90.00
_cell.angle_gamma   90.00
#
_symmetry.space_group_name_H-M   'P 1'
#
loop_
_entity.id
_entity.type
_entity.pdbx_description
1 polymer ?
#
loop_
_entity_poly.entity_id
_entity_poly.type
_entity_poly.pdbx_seq_one_letter_code
_entity_poly.pdbx_strand_id
1 'polypeptide(L)'
;MERLLNTVLMTCCSLLLMVTNLQAEDSKPGHLNLIIMDPLAKPLACDCVKGYAQRKYENLGEYLEKELDRPVHVAWGGSLGIALNAKVVDGADLIIGKSSVVKSDAAKAGIDIQPIAYLAGKDGKVTQTGLVVVRANDSAQSVGDLQGYRLFF
;
A
#
# COMPACT_ATOMS: atom_id res chain seq x y z
N MET A 1 7.89 -29.38 -60.92
CA MET A 1 8.49 -28.58 -59.82
C MET A 1 7.48 -27.67 -59.14
N GLU A 2 6.61 -26.96 -59.87
CA GLU A 2 5.62 -26.03 -59.28
C GLU A 2 4.59 -26.69 -58.34
N ARG A 3 4.13 -27.91 -58.64
CA ARG A 3 3.20 -28.63 -57.75
C ARG A 3 3.82 -29.01 -56.41
N LEU A 4 5.11 -29.36 -56.39
CA LEU A 4 5.83 -29.71 -55.15
C LEU A 4 6.07 -28.46 -54.28
N LEU A 5 6.33 -27.31 -54.91
CA LEU A 5 6.54 -26.04 -54.22
C LEU A 5 5.26 -25.53 -53.54
N ASN A 6 4.12 -25.65 -54.21
CA ASN A 6 2.82 -25.26 -53.65
C ASN A 6 2.37 -26.17 -52.51
N THR A 7 2.66 -27.48 -52.55
CA THR A 7 2.31 -28.38 -51.45
C THR A 7 3.14 -28.09 -50.20
N VAL A 8 4.44 -27.80 -50.35
CA VAL A 8 5.33 -27.45 -49.23
C VAL A 8 4.97 -26.09 -48.61
N LEU A 9 4.61 -25.10 -49.44
CA LEU A 9 4.22 -23.77 -48.95
C LEU A 9 2.90 -23.81 -48.15
N MET A 10 1.95 -24.66 -48.57
CA MET A 10 0.64 -24.81 -47.91
C MET A 10 0.72 -25.63 -46.60
N THR A 11 1.68 -26.56 -46.49
CA THR A 11 1.93 -27.27 -45.22
C THR A 11 2.65 -26.37 -44.19
N CYS A 12 3.57 -25.52 -44.62
CA CYS A 12 4.21 -24.54 -43.74
C CYS A 12 3.22 -23.52 -43.15
N CYS A 13 2.26 -23.03 -43.93
CA CYS A 13 1.21 -22.12 -43.43
C CYS A 13 0.28 -22.77 -42.39
N SER A 14 0.07 -24.09 -42.47
CA SER A 14 -0.81 -24.82 -41.55
C SER A 14 -0.14 -25.04 -40.18
N LEU A 15 1.19 -25.15 -40.14
CA LEU A 15 1.97 -25.27 -38.91
C LEU A 15 2.18 -23.93 -38.17
N LEU A 16 2.15 -22.80 -38.89
CA LEU A 16 2.26 -21.47 -38.28
C LEU A 16 0.97 -21.00 -37.58
N LEU A 17 -0.20 -21.57 -37.90
CA LEU A 17 -1.48 -21.20 -37.30
C LEU A 17 -1.79 -21.92 -35.97
N MET A 18 -0.99 -22.92 -35.56
CA MET A 18 -1.18 -23.60 -34.28
C MET A 18 -0.48 -22.93 -33.09
N VAL A 19 0.32 -21.88 -33.32
CA VAL A 19 1.15 -21.26 -32.26
C VAL A 19 0.41 -20.13 -31.50
N THR A 20 -0.79 -19.72 -31.92
CA THR A 20 -1.47 -18.55 -31.33
C THR A 20 -2.45 -18.87 -30.20
N ASN A 21 -2.53 -20.11 -29.72
CA ASN A 21 -3.35 -20.49 -28.58
C ASN A 21 -2.53 -20.96 -27.37
N LEU A 22 -1.40 -20.29 -27.08
CA LEU A 22 -1.00 -20.22 -25.68
C LEU A 22 -2.00 -19.30 -24.98
N GLN A 23 -3.04 -19.89 -24.38
CA GLN A 23 -3.68 -19.24 -23.25
C GLN A 23 -2.55 -18.98 -22.26
N ALA A 24 -2.34 -17.71 -21.90
CA ALA A 24 -1.55 -17.40 -20.72
C ALA A 24 -2.17 -18.21 -19.58
N GLU A 25 -1.42 -19.16 -19.03
CA GLU A 25 -1.83 -19.86 -17.82
C GLU A 25 -2.08 -18.77 -16.78
N ASP A 26 -3.32 -18.66 -16.31
CA ASP A 26 -3.69 -17.78 -15.20
C ASP A 26 -2.84 -18.24 -14.01
N SER A 27 -1.64 -17.66 -13.91
CA SER A 27 -0.70 -17.92 -12.86
C SER A 27 -1.45 -17.53 -11.60
N LYS A 28 -1.75 -18.51 -10.74
CA LYS A 28 -2.43 -18.23 -9.46
C LYS A 28 -1.72 -17.03 -8.84
N PRO A 29 -2.42 -15.92 -8.60
CA PRO A 29 -1.78 -14.76 -8.00
C PRO A 29 -1.08 -15.22 -6.72
N GLY A 30 0.18 -14.83 -6.51
CA GLY A 30 0.94 -15.21 -5.30
C GLY A 30 0.26 -14.74 -4.01
N HIS A 31 0.95 -14.66 -2.88
CA HIS A 31 0.37 -13.92 -1.72
C HIS A 31 0.31 -12.41 -2.02
N LEU A 32 -0.58 -11.69 -1.35
CA LEU A 32 -0.61 -10.22 -1.34
C LEU A 32 0.14 -9.71 -0.11
N ASN A 33 1.15 -8.87 -0.30
CA ASN A 33 1.88 -8.23 0.79
C ASN A 33 1.24 -6.90 1.18
N LEU A 34 0.58 -6.88 2.33
CA LEU A 34 -0.03 -5.71 2.95
C LEU A 34 0.89 -5.14 4.03
N ILE A 35 1.49 -3.98 3.77
CA ILE A 35 2.32 -3.26 4.73
C ILE A 35 1.48 -2.18 5.42
N ILE A 36 1.51 -2.18 6.75
CA ILE A 36 0.83 -1.18 7.55
C ILE A 36 1.84 -0.32 8.30
N MET A 37 1.77 0.98 8.02
CA MET A 37 2.54 2.07 8.61
C MET A 37 1.63 3.12 9.28
N ASP A 38 0.35 2.80 9.48
CA ASP A 38 -0.60 3.69 10.15
C ASP A 38 -0.26 3.80 11.66
N PRO A 39 0.02 4.99 12.20
CA PRO A 39 0.33 5.16 13.62
C PRO A 39 -0.83 4.81 14.55
N LEU A 40 -2.06 4.69 14.04
CA LEU A 40 -3.21 4.23 14.82
C LEU A 40 -3.49 2.73 14.67
N ALA A 41 -2.69 1.98 13.90
CA ALA A 41 -2.80 0.53 13.87
C ALA A 41 -2.51 -0.06 15.26
N LYS A 42 -3.31 -1.04 15.70
CA LYS A 42 -3.21 -1.63 17.05
C LYS A 42 -1.78 -2.05 17.43
N PRO A 43 -0.96 -2.68 16.55
CA PRO A 43 0.42 -3.04 16.89
C PRO A 43 1.41 -1.86 16.96
N LEU A 44 1.07 -0.71 16.36
CA LEU A 44 1.95 0.47 16.25
C LEU A 44 1.52 1.64 17.16
N ALA A 45 0.28 1.62 17.63
CA ALA A 45 -0.31 2.68 18.42
C ALA A 45 0.34 2.83 19.79
N CYS A 46 0.51 4.09 20.24
CA CYS A 46 0.87 4.43 21.60
C CYS A 46 -0.15 3.91 22.63
N ASP A 47 0.26 3.80 23.89
CA ASP A 47 -0.67 3.58 25.01
C ASP A 47 -1.73 4.67 25.13
N CYS A 48 -1.46 5.87 24.60
CA CYS A 48 -2.36 7.02 24.64
C CYS A 48 -3.68 6.82 23.88
N VAL A 49 -3.78 5.84 22.98
CA VAL A 49 -5.00 5.55 22.20
C VAL A 49 -5.57 4.15 22.45
N LYS A 50 -5.02 3.43 23.44
CA LYS A 50 -5.35 2.03 23.74
C LYS A 50 -6.85 1.86 24.01
N GLY A 51 -7.48 0.93 23.29
CA GLY A 51 -8.91 0.60 23.48
C GLY A 51 -9.91 1.61 22.93
N TYR A 52 -9.46 2.72 22.32
CA TYR A 52 -10.34 3.72 21.73
C TYR A 52 -10.14 3.88 20.22
N ALA A 53 -9.01 4.43 19.79
CA ALA A 53 -8.80 4.83 18.39
C ALA A 53 -7.93 3.83 17.58
N GLN A 54 -7.71 2.62 18.10
CA GLN A 54 -6.87 1.61 17.45
C GLN A 54 -7.58 0.95 16.27
N ARG A 55 -6.98 1.01 15.09
CA ARG A 55 -7.43 0.31 13.88
C ARG A 55 -6.86 -1.11 13.85
N LYS A 56 -7.71 -2.09 13.50
CA LYS A 56 -7.36 -3.51 13.43
C LYS A 56 -7.28 -3.95 11.98
N TYR A 57 -6.11 -3.86 11.37
CA TYR A 57 -5.94 -4.26 9.96
C TYR A 57 -5.77 -5.78 9.79
N GLU A 58 -5.69 -6.54 10.88
CA GLU A 58 -5.83 -8.01 10.85
C GLU A 58 -7.16 -8.40 10.21
N ASN A 59 -8.26 -7.76 10.62
CA ASN A 59 -9.58 -7.96 10.04
C ASN A 59 -9.63 -7.60 8.55
N LEU A 60 -8.84 -6.59 8.12
CA LEU A 60 -8.74 -6.24 6.70
C LEU A 60 -7.97 -7.32 5.93
N GLY A 61 -6.88 -7.84 6.49
CA GLY A 61 -6.14 -8.95 5.90
C GLY A 61 -7.03 -10.18 5.70
N GLU A 62 -7.74 -10.61 6.75
CA GLU A 62 -8.69 -11.73 6.70
C GLU A 62 -9.80 -11.51 5.66
N TYR A 63 -10.34 -10.29 5.60
CA TYR A 63 -11.35 -9.93 4.61
C TYR A 63 -10.79 -10.04 3.18
N LEU A 64 -9.62 -9.43 2.92
CA LEU A 64 -8.98 -9.47 1.60
C LEU A 64 -8.60 -10.89 1.18
N GLU A 65 -8.11 -11.71 2.10
CA GLU A 65 -7.76 -13.11 1.83
C GLU A 65 -8.98 -13.89 1.33
N LYS A 66 -10.13 -13.71 1.99
CA LYS A 66 -11.38 -14.33 1.59
C LYS A 66 -11.90 -13.80 0.25
N GLU A 67 -11.90 -12.48 0.05
CA GLU A 67 -12.48 -11.87 -1.15
C GLU A 67 -11.62 -12.08 -2.40
N LEU A 68 -10.30 -12.20 -2.25
CA LEU A 68 -9.37 -12.38 -3.35
C LEU A 68 -9.01 -13.85 -3.63
N ASP A 69 -9.46 -14.78 -2.78
CA ASP A 69 -9.10 -16.20 -2.82
C ASP A 69 -7.58 -16.43 -2.95
N ARG A 70 -6.79 -15.63 -2.23
CA ARG A 70 -5.32 -15.72 -2.19
C ARG A 70 -4.79 -15.30 -0.81
N PRO A 71 -3.65 -15.86 -0.35
CA PRO A 71 -3.08 -15.51 0.95
C PRO A 71 -2.77 -14.01 1.06
N VAL A 72 -3.00 -13.42 2.24
CA VAL A 72 -2.60 -12.03 2.53
C VAL A 72 -1.62 -11.98 3.69
N HIS A 73 -0.39 -11.54 3.42
CA HIS A 73 0.64 -11.35 4.44
C HIS A 73 0.60 -9.91 4.95
N VAL A 74 0.32 -9.73 6.24
CA VAL A 74 0.27 -8.41 6.87
C VAL A 74 1.54 -8.14 7.66
N ALA A 75 2.33 -7.16 7.23
CA ALA A 75 3.52 -6.69 7.94
C ALA A 75 3.30 -5.32 8.56
N TRP A 76 3.97 -5.06 9.70
CA TRP A 76 3.82 -3.84 10.48
C TRP A 76 5.16 -3.14 10.63
N GLY A 77 5.17 -1.81 10.52
CA GLY A 77 6.36 -1.03 10.83
C GLY A 77 6.09 0.45 10.91
N GLY A 78 6.71 1.13 11.88
CA GLY A 78 6.73 2.61 11.93
C GLY A 78 7.50 3.25 10.76
N SER A 79 8.24 2.44 9.99
CA SER A 79 8.88 2.81 8.72
C SER A 79 8.76 1.64 7.74
N LEU A 80 8.90 1.93 6.44
CA LEU A 80 8.83 0.89 5.40
C LEU A 80 9.96 -0.13 5.55
N GLY A 81 11.17 0.33 5.88
CA GLY A 81 12.33 -0.54 6.08
C GLY A 81 12.14 -1.53 7.25
N ILE A 82 11.50 -1.11 8.34
CA ILE A 82 11.17 -2.02 9.45
C ILE A 82 10.21 -3.12 8.99
N ALA A 83 9.15 -2.75 8.25
CA ALA A 83 8.15 -3.71 7.79
C ALA A 83 8.76 -4.75 6.82
N LEU A 84 9.60 -4.30 5.87
CA LEU A 84 10.28 -5.19 4.91
C LEU A 84 11.29 -6.12 5.59
N ASN A 85 12.03 -5.62 6.59
CA ASN A 85 13.03 -6.41 7.30
C ASN A 85 12.44 -7.46 8.26
N ALA A 86 11.14 -7.41 8.55
CA ALA A 86 10.45 -8.38 9.38
C ALA A 86 10.38 -9.79 8.75
N LYS A 87 10.69 -9.93 7.44
CA LYS A 87 10.64 -11.19 6.67
C LYS A 87 9.27 -11.88 6.68
N VAL A 88 8.21 -11.13 6.99
CA VAL A 88 6.80 -11.55 6.84
C VAL A 88 6.33 -11.36 5.39
N VAL A 89 6.90 -10.37 4.71
CA VAL A 89 6.63 -10.01 3.32
C VAL A 89 7.94 -10.02 2.53
N ASP A 90 7.85 -10.31 1.24
CA ASP A 90 8.96 -10.28 0.28
C ASP A 90 8.86 -9.08 -0.68
N GLY A 91 7.89 -8.19 -0.45
CA GLY A 91 7.64 -7.00 -1.24
C GLY A 91 6.55 -6.12 -0.60
N ALA A 92 6.05 -5.14 -1.37
CA ALA A 92 5.01 -4.22 -0.94
C ALA A 92 3.96 -4.03 -2.04
N ASP A 93 2.86 -4.77 -1.96
CA ASP A 93 1.75 -4.65 -2.93
C ASP A 93 0.79 -3.53 -2.53
N LEU A 94 0.52 -3.40 -1.23
CA LEU A 94 -0.32 -2.35 -0.67
C LEU A 94 0.31 -1.79 0.60
N ILE A 95 0.43 -0.46 0.68
CA ILE A 95 0.95 0.24 1.86
C ILE A 95 -0.14 1.16 2.42
N ILE A 96 -0.51 0.97 3.68
CA ILE A 96 -1.46 1.84 4.39
C ILE A 96 -0.71 2.62 5.46
N GLY A 97 -0.63 3.94 5.31
CA GLY A 97 0.03 4.81 6.30
C GLY A 97 -0.10 6.29 5.98
N LYS A 98 0.61 7.12 6.75
CA LYS A 98 0.66 8.57 6.52
C LYS A 98 1.37 8.85 5.20
N SER A 99 0.65 9.46 4.23
CA SER A 99 1.13 9.66 2.85
C SER A 99 2.54 10.26 2.76
N SER A 100 2.87 11.26 3.59
CA SER A 100 4.21 11.89 3.58
C SER A 100 5.32 10.94 4.03
N VAL A 101 5.04 10.07 5.01
CA VAL A 101 6.02 9.11 5.54
C VAL A 101 6.22 7.98 4.55
N VAL A 102 5.12 7.42 4.03
CA VAL A 102 5.15 6.35 3.01
C VAL A 102 5.94 6.80 1.78
N LYS A 103 5.67 8.00 1.25
CA LYS A 103 6.42 8.54 0.09
C LYS A 103 7.91 8.75 0.38
N SER A 104 8.23 9.30 1.56
CA SER A 104 9.62 9.52 1.97
C SER A 104 10.39 8.20 2.07
N ASP A 105 9.80 7.20 2.72
CA ASP A 105 10.44 5.91 2.92
C ASP A 105 10.51 5.08 1.64
N ALA A 106 9.48 5.11 0.80
CA ALA A 106 9.48 4.43 -0.50
C ALA A 106 10.58 4.99 -1.42
N ALA A 107 10.74 6.32 -1.46
CA ALA A 107 11.83 6.96 -2.21
C ALA A 107 13.22 6.53 -1.70
N LYS A 108 13.41 6.43 -0.38
CA LYS A 108 14.66 5.93 0.21
C LYS A 108 14.91 4.46 -0.09
N ALA A 109 13.85 3.66 -0.19
CA ALA A 109 13.91 2.25 -0.52
C ALA A 109 14.04 1.97 -2.03
N GLY A 110 13.93 3.01 -2.88
CA GLY A 110 13.91 2.84 -4.34
C GLY A 110 12.66 2.10 -4.84
N ILE A 111 11.54 2.21 -4.12
CA ILE A 111 10.27 1.58 -4.46
C ILE A 111 9.34 2.64 -5.06
N ASP A 112 8.91 2.43 -6.28
CA ASP A 112 7.88 3.25 -6.92
C ASP A 112 6.51 2.94 -6.31
N ILE A 113 5.75 3.98 -5.99
CA ILE A 113 4.43 3.86 -5.38
C ILE A 113 3.42 4.79 -6.07
N GLN A 114 2.17 4.33 -6.11
CA GLN A 114 1.05 5.13 -6.60
C GLN A 114 -0.05 5.20 -5.54
N PRO A 115 -0.57 6.40 -5.21
CA PRO A 115 -1.75 6.52 -4.36
C PRO A 115 -2.99 5.97 -5.09
N ILE A 116 -3.69 5.02 -4.47
CA ILE A 116 -4.94 4.44 -5.02
C ILE A 116 -6.19 4.83 -4.21
N ALA A 117 -6.02 5.20 -2.94
CA ALA A 117 -7.12 5.54 -2.04
C ALA A 117 -6.65 6.43 -0.88
N TYR A 118 -7.61 7.08 -0.22
CA TYR A 118 -7.42 7.84 1.01
C TYR A 118 -8.43 7.40 2.07
N LEU A 119 -7.99 7.36 3.32
CA LEU A 119 -8.91 7.16 4.45
C LEU A 119 -9.77 8.42 4.62
N ALA A 120 -11.08 8.26 4.48
CA ALA A 120 -12.03 9.34 4.68
C ALA A 120 -12.40 9.51 6.16
N GLY A 121 -12.63 10.76 6.57
CA GLY A 121 -13.26 11.10 7.83
C GLY A 121 -14.73 10.68 7.88
N LYS A 122 -15.36 10.82 9.04
CA LYS A 122 -16.81 10.56 9.21
C LYS A 122 -17.68 11.49 8.35
N ASP A 123 -17.12 12.61 7.92
CA ASP A 123 -17.73 13.58 7.01
C ASP A 123 -17.51 13.24 5.52
N GLY A 124 -16.87 12.10 5.22
CA GLY A 124 -16.54 11.66 3.86
C GLY A 124 -15.35 12.41 3.24
N LYS A 125 -14.73 13.36 3.94
CA LYS A 125 -13.60 14.13 3.39
C LYS A 125 -12.27 13.41 3.62
N VAL A 126 -11.32 13.65 2.71
CA VAL A 126 -9.96 13.09 2.77
C VAL A 126 -8.92 14.12 3.22
N THR A 127 -9.35 15.36 3.44
CA THR A 127 -8.53 16.46 3.94
C THR A 127 -8.57 16.51 5.47
N GLN A 128 -7.41 16.60 6.10
CA GLN A 128 -7.29 16.90 7.53
C GLN A 128 -6.80 18.33 7.74
N THR A 129 -7.35 19.00 8.75
CA THR A 129 -6.91 20.34 9.16
C THR A 129 -5.84 20.21 10.23
N GLY A 130 -4.65 20.74 9.95
CA GLY A 130 -3.63 20.91 10.98
C GLY A 130 -4.04 22.00 11.96
N LEU A 131 -3.85 21.74 13.26
CA LEU A 131 -4.15 22.69 14.32
C LEU A 131 -2.86 23.02 15.07
N VAL A 132 -2.67 24.30 15.38
CA VAL A 132 -1.75 24.72 16.44
C VAL A 132 -2.59 24.89 17.69
N VAL A 133 -2.28 24.11 18.72
CA VAL A 133 -3.02 24.11 19.98
C VAL A 133 -2.15 24.72 21.06
N VAL A 134 -2.68 25.77 21.70
CA VAL A 134 -2.10 26.40 22.90
C VAL A 134 -3.04 26.18 24.09
N ARG A 135 -2.58 26.51 25.30
CA ARG A 135 -3.46 26.48 26.48
C ARG A 135 -4.53 27.56 26.34
N ALA A 136 -5.71 27.32 26.91
CA ALA A 136 -6.84 28.24 26.81
C ALA A 136 -6.54 29.67 27.31
N ASN A 137 -5.68 29.81 28.32
CA ASN A 137 -5.28 31.10 28.89
C ASN A 137 -3.93 31.62 28.34
N ASP A 138 -3.42 31.03 27.26
CA ASP A 138 -2.18 31.48 26.62
C ASP A 138 -2.43 32.76 25.81
N SER A 139 -1.48 33.69 25.80
CA SER A 139 -1.63 34.98 25.13
C SER A 139 -1.47 34.88 23.60
N ALA A 140 -0.94 33.78 23.08
CA ALA A 140 -0.80 33.59 21.64
C ALA A 140 -2.18 33.53 20.96
N GLN A 141 -2.41 34.42 20.00
CA GLN A 141 -3.64 34.50 19.20
C GLN A 141 -3.38 34.23 17.71
N SER A 142 -2.12 34.24 17.30
CA SER A 142 -1.66 34.04 15.93
C SER A 142 -0.37 33.22 15.90
N VAL A 143 0.00 32.72 14.71
CA VAL A 143 1.26 31.97 14.52
C VAL A 143 2.49 32.84 14.84
N GLY A 144 2.41 34.16 14.63
CA GLY A 144 3.50 35.08 14.93
C GLY A 144 3.83 35.17 16.42
N ASP A 145 2.84 34.96 17.28
CA ASP A 145 3.00 35.01 18.74
C ASP A 145 3.79 33.81 19.29
N LEU A 146 4.03 32.79 18.45
CA LEU A 146 4.77 31.58 18.84
C LEU A 146 6.29 31.79 18.83
N GLN A 147 6.78 33.00 18.54
CA GLN A 147 8.21 33.28 18.58
C GLN A 147 8.79 32.98 19.97
N GLY A 148 9.82 32.13 20.00
CA GLY A 148 10.45 31.69 21.25
C GLY A 148 9.70 30.58 22.00
N TYR A 149 8.54 30.13 21.50
CA TYR A 149 7.84 28.97 22.08
C TYR A 149 8.63 27.70 21.81
N ARG A 150 8.52 26.75 22.75
CA ARG A 150 8.88 25.36 22.50
C ARG A 150 7.72 24.65 21.83
N LEU A 151 7.95 24.14 20.62
CA LEU A 151 6.95 23.40 19.85
C LEU A 151 7.09 21.89 20.09
N PHE A 152 5.95 21.21 20.19
CA PHE A 152 5.85 19.75 20.25
C PHE A 152 5.09 19.27 19.02
N PHE A 153 5.56 18.19 18.40
CA PHE A 153 5.02 17.59 17.19
C PHE A 153 4.60 16.14 17.45
#